data_AF-A0A258JTR4-F1
#
_entry.id   AF-A0A258JTR4-F1
#
_cell.length_a   1.000
_cell.length_b   1.000
_cell.length_c   1.000
_cell.angle_alpha   90.00
_cell.angle_beta   90.00
_cell.angle_gamma   90.00
#
_symmetry.space_group_name_H-M   'P 1'
#
loop_
_entity.id
_entity.type
_entity.pdbx_description
1 polymer ?
#
loop_
_entity_poly.entity_id
_entity_poly.type
_entity_poly.pdbx_seq_one_letter_code
_entity_poly.pdbx_strand_id
1 'polypeptide(L)'
;CSGFVFALATADAHLRTGMFKRALVIGAETFSRILDWEDRTTCVLFGDGAGAMVIEAVPADEAGARGVVTTHLRSDGRHRFKLYVDGGPSSTQTVGHLRMEGREVFRHAVGMITDVIEDAFAATGESAESIDWFVPHQANRRIIDASAQKLNIAPEKVVTTVDRHGNTSAASIPLALDVARKDGRIKDGDLVLLEAMGGGFTWASALVRW
;
A
#
# COMPACT_ATOMS: atom_id res chain seq x y z
N CYS A 1 2.16 6.50 3.29
CA CYS A 1 2.16 5.03 3.05
C CYS A 1 1.09 4.60 2.05
N SER A 2 -0.20 4.84 2.29
CA SER A 2 -1.31 4.44 1.39
C SER A 2 -1.37 5.17 0.03
N GLY A 3 -0.52 6.19 -0.17
CA GLY A 3 -0.55 7.08 -1.33
C GLY A 3 -0.48 6.37 -2.69
N PHE A 4 0.28 5.27 -2.82
CA PHE A 4 0.36 4.53 -4.08
C PHE A 4 -0.99 3.89 -4.48
N VAL A 5 -1.72 3.31 -3.52
CA VAL A 5 -3.03 2.70 -3.77
C VAL A 5 -4.08 3.77 -4.09
N PHE A 6 -4.03 4.91 -3.40
CA PHE A 6 -4.87 6.07 -3.72
C PHE A 6 -4.58 6.62 -5.13
N ALA A 7 -3.32 6.71 -5.51
CA ALA A 7 -2.91 7.16 -6.83
C ALA A 7 -3.32 6.16 -7.92
N LEU A 8 -3.21 4.86 -7.66
CA LEU A 8 -3.68 3.79 -8.53
C LEU A 8 -5.20 3.91 -8.77
N ALA A 9 -5.99 4.02 -7.71
CA ALA A 9 -7.45 4.19 -7.82
C ALA A 9 -7.83 5.45 -8.60
N THR A 10 -7.10 6.55 -8.39
CA THR A 10 -7.30 7.81 -9.13
C THR A 10 -6.98 7.65 -10.62
N ALA A 11 -5.86 7.01 -10.94
CA ALA A 11 -5.46 6.73 -12.32
C ALA A 11 -6.47 5.80 -13.02
N ASP A 12 -6.92 4.74 -12.35
CA ASP A 12 -7.94 3.82 -12.84
C ASP A 12 -9.25 4.55 -13.18
N ALA A 13 -9.73 5.42 -12.29
CA ALA A 13 -10.93 6.23 -12.54
C ALA A 13 -10.79 7.14 -13.78
N HIS A 14 -9.63 7.76 -13.97
CA HIS A 14 -9.38 8.59 -15.16
C HIS A 14 -9.26 7.78 -16.46
N LEU A 15 -8.69 6.57 -16.40
CA LEU A 15 -8.58 5.67 -17.54
C LEU A 15 -9.96 5.11 -17.94
N ARG A 16 -10.78 4.65 -16.97
CA ARG A 16 -12.14 4.14 -17.22
C ARG A 16 -13.08 5.17 -17.81
N THR A 17 -12.90 6.45 -17.45
CA THR A 17 -13.70 7.55 -17.99
C THR A 17 -13.23 8.01 -19.38
N GLY A 18 -12.13 7.46 -19.89
CA GLY A 18 -11.54 7.83 -21.18
C GLY A 18 -10.81 9.18 -21.17
N MET A 19 -10.56 9.76 -19.99
CA MET A 19 -9.84 11.04 -19.87
C MET A 19 -8.39 10.93 -20.35
N PHE A 20 -7.77 9.77 -20.13
CA PHE A 20 -6.45 9.42 -20.64
C PHE A 20 -6.45 7.96 -21.11
N LYS A 21 -5.44 7.56 -21.89
CA LYS A 21 -5.22 6.16 -22.30
C LYS A 21 -4.08 5.47 -21.56
N ARG A 22 -3.15 6.24 -20.99
CA ARG A 22 -1.98 5.75 -20.27
C ARG A 22 -1.71 6.62 -19.06
N ALA A 23 -1.26 6.02 -17.98
CA ALA A 23 -0.82 6.70 -16.77
C ALA A 23 0.47 6.06 -16.23
N LEU A 24 1.36 6.89 -15.70
CA LEU A 24 2.51 6.47 -14.89
C LEU A 24 2.20 6.79 -13.43
N VAL A 25 1.99 5.75 -12.62
CA VAL A 25 1.72 5.89 -11.19
C VAL A 25 3.01 5.63 -10.42
N ILE A 26 3.46 6.61 -9.63
CA ILE A 26 4.73 6.56 -8.90
C ILE A 26 4.44 6.66 -7.40
N GLY A 27 4.98 5.71 -6.63
CA GLY A 27 5.14 5.83 -5.19
C GLY A 27 6.60 6.09 -4.89
N ALA A 28 6.92 7.26 -4.34
CA ALA A 28 8.30 7.67 -4.06
C ALA A 28 8.39 8.43 -2.75
N GLU A 29 9.40 8.12 -1.94
CA GLU A 29 9.55 8.63 -0.59
C GLU A 29 11.03 8.79 -0.21
N THR A 30 11.31 9.84 0.55
CA THR A 30 12.63 10.10 1.16
C THR A 30 12.49 10.31 2.66
N PHE A 31 12.00 9.28 3.35
CA PHE A 31 11.71 9.34 4.78
C PHE A 31 12.96 9.67 5.60
N SER A 32 14.16 9.30 5.16
CA SER A 32 15.43 9.63 5.81
C SER A 32 15.60 11.13 6.15
N ARG A 33 14.94 12.02 5.39
CA ARG A 33 14.98 13.48 5.57
C ARG A 33 14.05 13.99 6.67
N ILE A 34 13.12 13.16 7.13
CA ILE A 34 12.14 13.49 8.16
C ILE A 34 12.25 12.56 9.37
N LEU A 35 13.33 11.80 9.51
CA LEU A 35 13.58 10.98 10.70
C LEU A 35 14.32 11.77 11.76
N ASP A 36 13.88 11.61 13.01
CA ASP A 36 14.65 12.01 14.17
C ASP A 36 15.64 10.88 14.50
N TRP A 37 16.92 11.10 14.20
CA TRP A 37 17.96 10.08 14.36
C TRP A 37 18.29 9.76 15.83
N GLU A 38 17.83 10.59 16.77
CA GLU A 38 17.92 10.31 18.21
C GLU A 38 16.73 9.47 18.72
N ASP A 39 15.62 9.43 17.97
CA ASP A 39 14.46 8.60 18.27
C ASP A 39 14.60 7.17 17.69
N ARG A 40 15.15 6.28 18.52
CA ARG A 40 15.25 4.84 18.20
C ARG A 40 13.92 4.19 17.81
N THR A 41 12.77 4.72 18.25
CA THR A 41 11.47 4.08 17.98
C THR A 41 11.02 4.24 16.53
N THR A 42 11.60 5.19 15.79
CA THR A 42 11.27 5.47 14.39
C THR A 42 12.47 5.34 13.46
N CYS A 43 13.67 5.78 13.86
CA CYS A 43 14.82 5.89 12.94
C CYS A 43 15.33 4.56 12.37
N VAL A 44 15.00 3.43 13.00
CA VAL A 44 15.37 2.08 12.54
C VAL A 44 14.33 1.45 11.61
N LEU A 45 13.17 2.08 11.42
CA LEU A 45 12.03 1.48 10.73
C LEU A 45 11.93 1.90 9.27
N PHE A 46 12.33 3.12 8.92
CA PHE A 46 12.02 3.72 7.63
C PHE A 46 13.24 3.79 6.71
N GLY A 47 12.97 3.75 5.42
CA GLY A 47 13.95 3.89 4.35
C GLY A 47 13.45 4.76 3.21
N ASP A 48 14.31 4.96 2.23
CA ASP A 48 14.01 5.73 1.02
C ASP A 48 13.77 4.78 -0.16
N GLY A 49 12.96 5.21 -1.12
CA GLY A 49 12.76 4.43 -2.33
C GLY A 49 11.74 5.02 -3.29
N ALA A 50 11.68 4.45 -4.48
CA ALA A 50 10.65 4.75 -5.45
C ALA A 50 10.32 3.51 -6.27
N GLY A 51 9.05 3.36 -6.62
CA GLY A 51 8.58 2.36 -7.57
C GLY A 51 7.46 2.94 -8.42
N ALA A 52 7.29 2.38 -9.62
CA ALA A 52 6.34 2.91 -10.59
C ALA A 52 5.64 1.79 -11.35
N MET A 53 4.40 2.07 -11.76
CA MET A 53 3.60 1.21 -12.63
C MET A 53 3.06 2.01 -13.79
N VAL A 54 3.19 1.45 -15.00
CA VAL A 54 2.51 1.97 -16.19
C VAL A 54 1.18 1.26 -16.31
N ILE A 55 0.11 2.03 -16.46
CA ILE A 55 -1.24 1.52 -16.62
C ILE A 55 -1.76 2.00 -17.97
N GLU A 56 -2.39 1.10 -18.72
CA GLU A 56 -2.98 1.39 -20.03
C GLU A 56 -4.47 1.01 -20.01
N ALA A 57 -5.30 1.86 -20.60
CA ALA A 57 -6.70 1.55 -20.85
C ALA A 57 -6.78 0.58 -22.04
N VAL A 58 -7.31 -0.62 -21.79
CA VAL A 58 -7.52 -1.67 -22.79
C VAL A 58 -9.03 -1.90 -22.93
N PRO A 59 -9.56 -2.05 -24.16
CA PRO A 59 -10.96 -2.45 -24.36
C PRO A 59 -11.30 -3.73 -23.59
N ALA A 60 -12.50 -3.79 -23.00
CA ALA A 60 -12.87 -4.90 -22.09
C ALA A 60 -12.85 -6.28 -22.78
N ASP A 61 -13.20 -6.33 -24.06
CA ASP A 61 -13.14 -7.53 -24.90
C ASP A 61 -11.72 -8.00 -25.20
N GLU A 62 -10.75 -7.09 -25.21
CA GLU A 62 -9.32 -7.38 -25.40
C GLU A 62 -8.59 -7.67 -24.08
N ALA A 63 -9.02 -7.02 -22.98
CA ALA A 63 -8.40 -7.15 -21.66
C ALA A 63 -8.67 -8.52 -21.00
N GLY A 64 -9.74 -9.20 -21.42
CA GLY A 64 -10.24 -10.39 -20.73
C GLY A 64 -10.60 -10.05 -19.28
N ALA A 65 -9.97 -10.72 -18.32
CA ALA A 65 -10.16 -10.47 -16.89
C ALA A 65 -9.07 -9.58 -16.25
N ARG A 66 -8.10 -9.07 -17.03
CA ARG A 66 -6.93 -8.34 -16.53
C ARG A 66 -7.26 -6.89 -16.15
N GLY A 67 -6.42 -6.31 -15.29
CA GLY A 67 -6.49 -4.93 -14.85
C GLY A 67 -6.98 -4.78 -13.41
N VAL A 68 -7.32 -3.54 -13.04
CA VAL A 68 -7.86 -3.24 -11.71
C VAL A 68 -9.28 -3.81 -11.60
N VAL A 69 -9.52 -4.68 -10.63
CA VAL A 69 -10.82 -5.32 -10.39
C VAL A 69 -11.67 -4.43 -9.48
N THR A 70 -11.11 -4.02 -8.33
CA THR A 70 -11.75 -3.09 -7.40
C THR A 70 -10.70 -2.32 -6.58
N THR A 71 -11.09 -1.16 -6.04
CA THR A 71 -10.30 -0.38 -5.10
C THR A 71 -11.18 0.16 -3.98
N HIS A 72 -10.72 0.07 -2.73
CA HIS A 72 -11.45 0.57 -1.57
C HIS A 72 -10.54 1.52 -0.79
N LEU A 73 -10.99 2.76 -0.61
CA LEU A 73 -10.21 3.82 0.03
C LEU A 73 -10.93 4.32 1.28
N ARG A 74 -10.18 4.64 2.34
CA ARG A 74 -10.70 5.15 3.61
C ARG A 74 -9.75 6.15 4.27
N SER A 75 -10.30 6.98 5.15
CA SER A 75 -9.53 7.88 6.01
C SER A 75 -10.26 8.17 7.31
N ASP A 76 -9.51 8.39 8.40
CA ASP A 76 -10.04 8.84 9.68
C ASP A 76 -9.07 9.82 10.38
N GLY A 77 -9.40 11.11 10.27
CA GLY A 77 -8.62 12.22 10.84
C GLY A 77 -8.58 12.29 12.36
N ARG A 78 -9.44 11.54 13.07
CA ARG A 78 -9.43 11.49 14.55
C ARG A 78 -8.13 10.88 15.10
N HIS A 79 -7.38 10.20 14.25
CA HIS A 79 -6.13 9.53 14.60
C HIS A 79 -4.86 10.28 14.16
N ARG A 80 -4.98 11.50 13.63
CA ARG A 80 -3.85 12.25 13.05
C ARG A 80 -2.62 12.31 13.94
N PHE A 81 -2.79 12.48 15.25
CA PHE A 81 -1.69 12.63 16.20
C PHE A 81 -0.92 11.33 16.49
N LYS A 82 -1.44 10.18 16.06
CA LYS A 82 -0.78 8.88 16.26
C LYS A 82 0.35 8.64 15.26
N LEU A 83 0.33 9.32 14.11
CA LEU A 83 1.34 9.23 13.07
C LEU A 83 1.30 10.48 12.19
N TYR A 84 2.25 11.40 12.39
CA TYR A 84 2.30 12.69 11.71
C TYR A 84 3.75 13.19 11.59
N VAL A 85 3.95 14.28 10.84
CA VAL A 85 5.21 15.03 10.81
C VAL A 85 4.99 16.32 11.60
N ASP A 86 5.86 16.63 12.55
CA ASP A 86 5.73 17.79 13.45
C ASP A 86 6.20 19.12 12.85
N GLY A 87 6.44 19.15 11.54
CA GLY A 87 6.78 20.35 10.78
C GLY A 87 6.04 20.43 9.44
N GLY A 88 6.29 21.52 8.73
CA GLY A 88 5.77 21.72 7.39
C GLY A 88 5.92 23.17 6.90
N PRO A 89 5.98 23.37 5.57
CA PRO A 89 6.11 24.72 4.98
C PRO A 89 5.00 25.68 5.36
N SER A 90 3.81 25.19 5.76
CA SER A 90 2.67 26.04 6.15
C SER A 90 2.48 26.17 7.66
N SER A 91 3.11 25.31 8.46
CA SER A 91 2.91 25.26 9.92
C SER A 91 4.11 25.85 10.67
N THR A 92 5.28 25.26 10.50
CA THR A 92 6.49 25.60 11.28
C THR A 92 7.56 26.31 10.47
N GLN A 93 7.42 26.41 9.14
CA GLN A 93 8.48 26.84 8.22
C GLN A 93 9.75 25.97 8.31
N THR A 94 9.63 24.76 8.85
CA THR A 94 10.69 23.74 8.93
C THR A 94 10.18 22.43 8.34
N VAL A 95 11.09 21.51 8.03
CA VAL A 95 10.72 20.17 7.53
C VAL A 95 10.02 19.35 8.64
N GLY A 96 10.52 19.44 9.86
CA GLY A 96 10.08 18.63 11.00
C GLY A 96 10.55 17.18 10.94
N HIS A 97 10.10 16.40 11.90
CA HIS A 97 10.36 14.97 12.01
C HIS A 97 9.06 14.17 12.14
N LEU A 98 9.13 12.92 11.73
CA LEU A 98 8.09 11.92 11.93
C LEU A 98 7.90 11.66 13.43
N ARG A 99 6.66 11.71 13.88
CA ARG A 99 6.22 11.34 15.22
C ARG A 99 5.22 10.20 15.13
N MET A 100 5.43 9.17 15.96
CA MET A 100 4.65 7.94 15.90
C MET A 100 4.37 7.37 17.29
N GLU A 101 3.10 7.12 17.57
CA GLU A 101 2.66 6.32 18.71
C GLU A 101 2.56 4.84 18.28
N GLY A 102 3.71 4.15 18.20
CA GLY A 102 3.79 2.83 17.56
C GLY A 102 2.81 1.78 18.09
N ARG A 103 2.53 1.78 19.40
CA ARG A 103 1.54 0.89 20.02
C ARG A 103 0.11 1.17 19.54
N GLU A 104 -0.23 2.45 19.39
CA GLU A 104 -1.55 2.88 18.93
C GLU A 104 -1.71 2.57 17.45
N VAL A 105 -0.70 2.88 16.63
CA VAL A 105 -0.66 2.52 15.20
C VAL A 105 -0.90 1.02 15.02
N PHE A 106 -0.16 0.17 15.75
CA PHE A 106 -0.33 -1.28 15.67
C PHE A 106 -1.74 -1.74 16.06
N ARG A 107 -2.32 -1.17 17.14
CA ARG A 107 -3.66 -1.55 17.60
C ARG A 107 -4.74 -1.30 16.54
N HIS A 108 -4.62 -0.22 15.78
CA HIS A 108 -5.60 0.14 14.76
C HIS A 108 -5.34 -0.53 13.41
N ALA A 109 -4.06 -0.76 13.06
CA ALA A 109 -3.64 -1.27 11.76
C ALA A 109 -4.42 -2.51 11.33
N VAL A 110 -4.36 -3.58 12.13
CA VAL A 110 -4.96 -4.88 11.77
C VAL A 110 -6.47 -4.76 11.53
N GLY A 111 -7.18 -3.93 12.30
CA GLY A 111 -8.62 -3.70 12.10
C GLY A 111 -8.93 -3.00 10.77
N MET A 112 -8.21 -1.91 10.49
CA MET A 112 -8.39 -1.11 9.28
C MET A 112 -8.01 -1.88 8.01
N ILE A 113 -6.94 -2.67 8.08
CA ILE A 113 -6.47 -3.52 6.97
C ILE A 113 -7.51 -4.57 6.63
N THR A 114 -8.05 -5.27 7.64
CA THR A 114 -9.11 -6.26 7.43
C THR A 114 -10.35 -5.62 6.79
N ASP A 115 -10.79 -4.46 7.29
CA ASP A 115 -11.98 -3.74 6.80
C ASP A 115 -11.96 -3.54 5.27
N VAL A 116 -10.89 -2.96 4.71
CA VAL A 116 -10.82 -2.73 3.25
C VAL A 116 -10.59 -3.99 2.41
N ILE A 117 -10.04 -5.05 2.99
CA ILE A 117 -9.84 -6.32 2.27
C ILE A 117 -11.15 -7.11 2.23
N GLU A 118 -11.88 -7.18 3.34
CA GLU A 118 -13.21 -7.80 3.39
C GLU A 118 -14.17 -7.12 2.41
N ASP A 119 -14.10 -5.80 2.31
CA ASP A 119 -14.85 -5.00 1.34
C ASP A 119 -14.51 -5.38 -0.12
N ALA A 120 -13.22 -5.60 -0.43
CA ALA A 120 -12.77 -6.02 -1.76
C ALA A 120 -13.25 -7.43 -2.09
N PHE A 121 -13.20 -8.36 -1.12
CA PHE A 121 -13.75 -9.70 -1.28
C PHE A 121 -15.28 -9.68 -1.46
N ALA A 122 -16.00 -8.90 -0.66
CA ALA A 122 -17.45 -8.76 -0.79
C ALA A 122 -17.86 -8.16 -2.15
N ALA A 123 -17.11 -7.19 -2.67
CA ALA A 123 -17.40 -6.53 -3.95
C ALA A 123 -17.17 -7.43 -5.18
N THR A 124 -16.36 -8.49 -5.04
CA THR A 124 -15.89 -9.31 -6.17
C THR A 124 -16.30 -10.77 -6.08
N GLY A 125 -16.68 -11.25 -4.90
CA GLY A 125 -16.88 -12.68 -4.63
C GLY A 125 -15.58 -13.46 -4.44
N GLU A 126 -14.43 -12.78 -4.48
CA GLU A 126 -13.10 -13.37 -4.26
C GLU A 126 -12.84 -13.60 -2.76
N SER A 127 -11.77 -14.32 -2.44
CA SER A 127 -11.41 -14.67 -1.06
C SER A 127 -9.89 -14.82 -0.89
N ALA A 128 -9.45 -15.06 0.35
CA ALA A 128 -8.05 -15.38 0.63
C ALA A 128 -7.55 -16.64 -0.11
N GLU A 129 -8.45 -17.56 -0.45
CA GLU A 129 -8.12 -18.77 -1.21
C GLU A 129 -7.92 -18.48 -2.70
N SER A 130 -8.69 -17.55 -3.27
CA SER A 130 -8.67 -17.27 -4.71
C SER A 130 -7.64 -16.24 -5.16
N ILE A 131 -7.11 -15.42 -4.25
CA ILE A 131 -5.96 -14.56 -4.57
C ILE A 131 -4.69 -15.41 -4.73
N ASP A 132 -3.83 -15.03 -5.67
CA ASP A 132 -2.52 -15.67 -5.87
C ASP A 132 -1.46 -15.01 -4.98
N TRP A 133 -1.51 -13.68 -4.86
CA TRP A 133 -0.53 -12.91 -4.11
C TRP A 133 -1.17 -11.83 -3.25
N PHE A 134 -0.64 -11.69 -2.03
CA PHE A 134 -0.89 -10.56 -1.14
C PHE A 134 0.37 -9.69 -1.05
N VAL A 135 0.26 -8.44 -1.50
CA VAL A 135 1.35 -7.46 -1.50
C VAL A 135 0.99 -6.30 -0.56
N PRO A 136 1.22 -6.45 0.75
CA PRO A 136 0.94 -5.42 1.73
C PRO A 136 2.00 -4.31 1.72
N HIS A 137 1.64 -3.19 2.35
CA HIS A 137 2.58 -2.17 2.79
C HIS A 137 3.61 -2.76 3.76
N GLN A 138 4.89 -2.57 3.45
CA GLN A 138 6.03 -3.12 4.19
C GLN A 138 6.38 -2.26 5.41
N ALA A 139 5.41 -2.05 6.32
CA ALA A 139 5.62 -1.27 7.54
C ALA A 139 6.37 -2.06 8.62
N ASN A 140 5.87 -3.26 8.92
CA ASN A 140 6.33 -4.09 10.01
C ASN A 140 5.87 -5.53 9.78
N ARG A 141 6.80 -6.49 9.87
CA ARG A 141 6.50 -7.91 9.67
C ARG A 141 5.35 -8.42 10.56
N ARG A 142 5.25 -7.93 11.80
CA ARG A 142 4.17 -8.33 12.74
C ARG A 142 2.79 -7.85 12.31
N ILE A 143 2.68 -6.67 11.68
CA ILE A 143 1.40 -6.18 11.16
C ILE A 143 0.99 -7.02 9.96
N ILE A 144 1.94 -7.27 9.05
CA ILE A 144 1.73 -8.12 7.86
C ILE A 144 1.23 -9.50 8.26
N ASP A 145 1.95 -10.17 9.16
CA ASP A 145 1.61 -11.53 9.62
C ASP A 145 0.25 -11.55 10.35
N ALA A 146 -0.03 -10.57 11.21
CA ALA A 146 -1.30 -10.49 11.93
C ALA A 146 -2.49 -10.24 10.99
N SER A 147 -2.32 -9.38 9.98
CA SER A 147 -3.35 -9.12 8.97
C SER A 147 -3.60 -10.35 8.10
N ALA A 148 -2.53 -11.00 7.60
CA ALA A 148 -2.63 -12.23 6.82
C ALA A 148 -3.32 -13.34 7.61
N GLN A 149 -2.93 -13.55 8.87
CA GLN A 149 -3.54 -14.53 9.76
C GLN A 149 -5.02 -14.25 9.99
N LYS A 150 -5.40 -13.00 10.29
CA LYS A 150 -6.80 -12.62 10.53
C LYS A 150 -7.69 -12.82 9.31
N LEU A 151 -7.14 -12.65 8.11
CA LEU A 151 -7.83 -12.84 6.84
C LEU A 151 -7.72 -14.27 6.28
N ASN A 152 -7.06 -15.18 6.99
CA ASN A 152 -6.74 -16.54 6.53
C ASN A 152 -5.98 -16.58 5.19
N ILE A 153 -5.14 -15.58 4.91
CA ILE A 153 -4.25 -15.57 3.76
C ILE A 153 -3.03 -16.44 4.09
N ALA A 154 -2.77 -17.43 3.24
CA ALA A 154 -1.66 -18.35 3.43
C ALA A 154 -0.30 -17.60 3.42
N PRO A 155 0.62 -17.85 4.38
CA PRO A 155 1.88 -17.12 4.50
C PRO A 155 2.75 -17.12 3.24
N GLU A 156 2.70 -18.19 2.46
CA GLU A 156 3.43 -18.36 1.19
C GLU A 156 2.92 -17.43 0.08
N LYS A 157 1.68 -16.92 0.17
CA LYS A 157 1.13 -15.93 -0.76
C LYS A 157 1.56 -14.50 -0.42
N VAL A 158 2.28 -14.28 0.68
CA VAL A 158 2.62 -12.93 1.16
C VAL A 158 3.96 -12.48 0.60
N VAL A 159 3.96 -11.41 -0.19
CA VAL A 159 5.19 -10.77 -0.67
C VAL A 159 5.78 -9.91 0.45
N THR A 160 6.99 -10.26 0.90
CA THR A 160 7.73 -9.53 1.93
C THR A 160 9.05 -9.02 1.39
N THR A 161 9.32 -7.74 1.64
CA THR A 161 10.59 -7.05 1.38
C THR A 161 11.00 -6.08 2.50
N VAL A 162 10.23 -6.01 3.60
CA VAL A 162 10.51 -5.15 4.76
C VAL A 162 11.90 -5.41 5.38
N ASP A 163 12.39 -6.65 5.30
CA ASP A 163 13.70 -7.08 5.76
C ASP A 163 14.86 -6.46 4.94
N ARG A 164 14.59 -6.05 3.70
CA ARG A 164 15.57 -5.47 2.77
C ARG A 164 15.48 -3.95 2.67
N HIS A 165 14.27 -3.41 2.68
CA HIS A 165 14.02 -1.99 2.39
C HIS A 165 13.56 -1.18 3.62
N GLY A 166 13.18 -1.84 4.71
CA GLY A 166 12.40 -1.20 5.77
C GLY A 166 11.06 -0.67 5.23
N ASN A 167 10.52 0.32 5.93
CA ASN A 167 9.30 1.01 5.55
C ASN A 167 9.61 2.21 4.65
N THR A 168 9.33 2.06 3.35
CA THR A 168 9.52 3.12 2.35
C THR A 168 8.21 3.87 2.02
N SER A 169 7.27 3.91 2.96
CA SER A 169 5.96 4.58 2.83
C SER A 169 5.28 4.27 1.48
N ALA A 170 4.99 5.26 0.63
CA ALA A 170 4.29 5.05 -0.64
C ALA A 170 5.09 4.23 -1.66
N ALA A 171 6.41 4.14 -1.56
CA ALA A 171 7.22 3.30 -2.44
C ALA A 171 7.16 1.81 -2.10
N SER A 172 6.56 1.47 -0.96
CA SER A 172 6.65 0.13 -0.40
C SER A 172 6.00 -0.96 -1.25
N ILE A 173 4.74 -0.75 -1.66
CA ILE A 173 4.02 -1.67 -2.55
C ILE A 173 4.71 -1.80 -3.92
N PRO A 174 5.01 -0.72 -4.66
CA PRO A 174 5.59 -0.88 -5.98
C PRO A 174 7.01 -1.47 -5.96
N LEU A 175 7.80 -1.25 -4.91
CA LEU A 175 9.07 -1.96 -4.72
C LEU A 175 8.84 -3.47 -4.49
N ALA A 176 7.85 -3.84 -3.66
CA ALA A 176 7.52 -5.24 -3.42
C ALA A 176 7.00 -5.95 -4.68
N LEU A 177 6.16 -5.27 -5.48
CA LEU A 177 5.69 -5.74 -6.78
C LEU A 177 6.85 -5.97 -7.76
N ASP A 178 7.78 -5.02 -7.87
CA ASP A 178 8.94 -5.15 -8.74
C ASP A 178 9.81 -6.36 -8.38
N VAL A 179 10.06 -6.59 -7.08
CA VAL A 179 10.81 -7.76 -6.62
C VAL A 179 10.08 -9.06 -6.98
N ALA A 180 8.79 -9.17 -6.64
CA ALA A 180 8.01 -10.38 -6.88
C ALA A 180 7.78 -10.66 -8.39
N ARG A 181 7.78 -9.62 -9.22
CA ARG A 181 7.72 -9.79 -10.68
C ARG A 181 9.07 -10.27 -11.23
N LYS A 182 10.18 -9.69 -10.78
CA LYS A 182 11.53 -10.03 -11.26
C LYS A 182 11.98 -11.44 -10.87
N ASP A 183 11.55 -11.93 -9.70
CA ASP A 183 11.89 -13.29 -9.26
C ASP A 183 10.86 -14.36 -9.69
N GLY A 184 9.87 -13.98 -10.51
CA GLY A 184 8.96 -14.91 -11.18
C GLY A 184 7.80 -15.41 -10.31
N ARG A 185 7.59 -14.83 -9.13
CA ARG A 185 6.43 -15.10 -8.27
C ARG A 185 5.14 -14.62 -8.92
N ILE A 186 5.06 -13.33 -9.26
CA ILE A 186 3.88 -12.74 -9.93
C ILE A 186 3.95 -12.97 -11.43
N LYS A 187 2.91 -13.60 -11.98
CA LYS A 187 2.75 -13.95 -13.39
C LYS A 187 1.50 -13.32 -13.99
N ASP A 188 1.44 -13.31 -15.32
CA ASP A 188 0.29 -12.79 -16.05
C ASP A 188 -0.92 -13.70 -15.76
N GLY A 189 -2.05 -13.11 -15.41
CA GLY A 189 -3.27 -13.80 -14.97
C GLY A 189 -3.45 -13.89 -13.45
N ASP A 190 -2.39 -13.73 -12.67
CA ASP A 190 -2.44 -13.81 -11.21
C ASP A 190 -3.35 -12.73 -10.63
N LEU A 191 -4.12 -13.09 -9.61
CA LEU A 191 -4.92 -12.17 -8.83
C LEU A 191 -4.12 -11.64 -7.63
N VAL A 192 -3.77 -10.36 -7.68
CA VAL A 192 -2.88 -9.70 -6.73
C VAL A 192 -3.67 -8.72 -5.86
N LEU A 193 -3.67 -8.96 -4.56
CA LEU A 193 -4.25 -8.07 -3.56
C LEU A 193 -3.18 -7.10 -3.03
N LEU A 194 -3.38 -5.81 -3.26
CA LEU A 194 -2.57 -4.72 -2.71
C LEU A 194 -3.27 -4.14 -1.48
N GLU A 195 -2.51 -3.82 -0.44
CA GLU A 195 -3.05 -3.14 0.74
C GLU A 195 -2.03 -2.18 1.35
N ALA A 196 -2.48 -0.99 1.75
CA ALA A 196 -1.65 -0.10 2.56
C ALA A 196 -2.43 0.70 3.61
N MET A 197 -1.77 0.95 4.74
CA MET A 197 -2.20 1.89 5.78
C MET A 197 -1.08 2.91 6.10
N GLY A 198 -1.45 4.16 6.36
CA GLY A 198 -0.52 5.22 6.75
C GLY A 198 -1.13 6.32 7.62
N GLY A 199 -0.31 7.35 7.89
CA GLY A 199 -0.70 8.55 8.64
C GLY A 199 -1.96 9.22 8.10
N GLY A 200 -2.70 9.88 8.99
CA GLY A 200 -4.04 10.43 8.71
C GLY A 200 -5.06 10.09 9.79
N PHE A 201 -5.44 8.82 10.02
CA PHE A 201 -5.03 7.64 9.27
C PHE A 201 -5.70 7.55 7.89
N THR A 202 -5.05 6.86 6.98
CA THR A 202 -5.57 6.52 5.66
C THR A 202 -5.26 5.06 5.40
N TRP A 203 -6.18 4.32 4.79
CA TRP A 203 -5.95 2.93 4.41
C TRP A 203 -6.72 2.59 3.15
N ALA A 204 -6.20 1.62 2.40
CA ALA A 204 -6.74 1.26 1.12
C ALA A 204 -6.36 -0.15 0.69
N SER A 205 -7.22 -0.76 -0.12
CA SER A 205 -6.96 -1.99 -0.85
C SER A 205 -7.17 -1.78 -2.36
N ALA A 206 -6.48 -2.58 -3.16
CA ALA A 206 -6.76 -2.75 -4.58
C ALA A 206 -6.60 -4.22 -4.96
N LEU A 207 -7.58 -4.77 -5.66
CA LEU A 207 -7.48 -6.09 -6.26
C LEU A 207 -7.17 -5.92 -7.74
N VAL A 208 -6.07 -6.51 -8.19
CA VAL A 208 -5.55 -6.34 -9.55
C VAL A 208 -5.29 -7.70 -10.15
N ARG A 209 -5.82 -7.96 -11.34
CA ARG A 209 -5.44 -9.14 -12.12
C ARG A 209 -4.31 -8.76 -13.07
N TRP A 210 -3.13 -9.35 -12.87
CA TRP A 210 -1.89 -8.99 -13.55
C TRP A 210 -1.91 -9.36 -15.04
#